data_AF-A0A511BLI3-F1
#
_entry.id   AF-A0A511BLI3-F1
#
_cell.length_a   1.000
_cell.length_b   1.000
_cell.length_c   1.000
_cell.angle_alpha   90.00
_cell.angle_beta   90.00
_cell.angle_gamma   90.00
#
_symmetry.space_group_name_H-M   'P 1'
#
loop_
_entity.id
_entity.type
_entity.pdbx_description
1 polymer ?
#
loop_
_entity_poly.entity_id
_entity_poly.type
_entity_poly.pdbx_seq_one_letter_code
_entity_poly.pdbx_strand_id
1 'polypeptide(L)'
;MVGKPLPSHTVPRAPHSPRRKPPPGGNETGAGFTEAERALLLEGKGIGPTVLRRIEEAGITRLDALAGWSAGTLCDLISRTLAAPCWRNSPQARQAIETAIGIAREASRPPPPSSGS
;
A
#
# COMPACT_ATOMS: atom_id res chain seq x y z
N MET A 1 -18.38 33.82 31.33
CA MET A 1 -18.82 33.48 29.95
C MET A 1 -17.55 33.31 29.13
N VAL A 2 -17.07 32.07 28.91
CA VAL A 2 -17.25 31.29 27.66
C VAL A 2 -16.79 32.10 26.44
N GLY A 3 -15.80 31.72 25.63
CA GLY A 3 -15.11 30.43 25.50
C GLY A 3 -13.80 30.55 24.72
N LYS A 4 -13.01 29.48 24.80
CA LYS A 4 -11.69 29.32 24.19
C LYS A 4 -11.76 29.41 22.65
N PRO A 5 -10.76 30.03 21.98
CA PRO A 5 -10.68 30.05 20.52
C PRO A 5 -10.15 28.72 19.93
N LEU A 6 -10.79 28.32 18.81
CA LEU A 6 -10.35 27.46 17.68
C LEU A 6 -9.87 26.02 17.96
N PRO A 7 -10.33 25.05 17.14
CA PRO A 7 -9.45 24.02 16.64
C PRO A 7 -9.17 24.25 15.15
N SER A 8 -8.02 24.86 14.85
CA SER A 8 -7.31 24.59 13.61
C SER A 8 -7.00 23.10 13.59
N HIS A 9 -7.69 22.32 12.76
CA HIS A 9 -7.31 20.92 12.52
C HIS A 9 -6.02 20.93 11.68
N THR A 10 -4.92 21.23 12.35
CA THR A 10 -3.58 20.87 11.91
C THR A 10 -3.54 19.36 11.88
N VAL A 11 -3.53 18.77 10.68
CA VAL A 11 -3.11 17.38 10.55
C VAL A 11 -1.62 17.38 10.89
N PRO A 12 -1.17 16.74 11.98
CA PRO A 12 0.26 16.58 12.18
C PRO A 12 0.76 15.68 11.06
N ARG A 13 1.50 16.28 10.10
CA ARG A 13 2.36 15.50 9.20
C ARG A 13 3.42 14.86 10.09
N ALA A 14 3.21 13.60 10.43
CA ALA A 14 4.10 12.83 11.28
C ALA A 14 5.55 12.96 10.77
N PRO A 15 6.53 13.19 11.65
CA PRO A 15 7.93 13.12 11.25
C PRO A 15 8.25 11.67 10.86
N HIS A 16 8.86 11.49 9.70
CA HIS A 16 9.41 10.21 9.26
C HIS A 16 10.45 9.76 10.31
N SER A 17 10.09 8.77 11.11
CA SER A 17 10.98 8.20 12.12
C SER A 17 11.93 7.19 11.45
N PRO A 18 13.20 7.11 11.87
CA PRO A 18 14.19 6.25 11.24
C PRO A 18 14.05 4.79 11.70
N ARG A 19 14.25 3.88 10.74
CA ARG A 19 14.62 2.44 10.86
C ARG A 19 14.56 1.83 12.27
N ARG A 20 13.41 1.25 12.63
CA ARG A 20 13.38 0.11 13.54
C ARG A 20 13.20 -1.15 12.69
N LYS A 21 14.16 -2.08 12.76
CA LYS A 21 14.01 -3.42 12.17
C LYS A 21 12.74 -4.05 12.75
N PRO A 22 11.73 -4.40 11.94
CA PRO A 22 10.54 -5.06 12.46
C PRO A 22 10.89 -6.50 12.88
N PRO A 23 10.29 -7.03 13.97
CA PRO A 23 10.51 -8.40 14.43
C PRO A 23 9.92 -9.42 13.43
N PRO A 24 10.55 -10.60 13.24
CA PRO A 24 9.91 -11.72 12.57
C PRO A 24 9.00 -12.43 13.56
N GLY A 25 7.68 -12.26 13.42
CA GLY A 25 6.72 -12.94 14.28
C GLY A 25 5.29 -12.61 13.86
N GLY A 26 4.65 -13.57 13.19
CA GLY A 26 3.35 -13.40 12.53
C GLY A 26 2.12 -13.45 13.45
N ASN A 27 1.00 -13.06 12.85
CA ASN A 27 -0.38 -13.44 13.22
C ASN A 27 -1.42 -12.99 12.16
N GLU A 28 -1.38 -13.67 11.02
CA GLU A 28 -2.46 -14.31 10.25
C GLU A 28 -3.90 -13.77 10.05
N THR A 29 -4.53 -12.84 10.79
CA THR A 29 -5.92 -12.46 10.42
C THR A 29 -6.33 -11.08 10.95
N GLY A 30 -6.61 -10.15 10.03
CA GLY A 30 -7.52 -9.02 10.29
C GLY A 30 -7.04 -7.65 9.83
N ALA A 31 -7.52 -7.24 8.66
CA ALA A 31 -7.66 -5.85 8.18
C ALA A 31 -6.39 -5.07 7.78
N GLY A 32 -5.91 -5.25 6.55
CA GLY A 32 -5.02 -4.29 5.88
C GLY A 32 -3.57 -4.71 5.70
N PHE A 33 -2.82 -3.93 4.91
CA PHE A 33 -1.38 -4.10 4.80
C PHE A 33 -0.72 -3.77 6.15
N THR A 34 0.23 -4.60 6.58
CA THR A 34 1.03 -4.32 7.76
C THR A 34 1.90 -3.08 7.55
N GLU A 35 2.29 -2.39 8.63
CA GLU A 35 3.15 -1.21 8.52
C GLU A 35 4.45 -1.47 7.75
N ALA A 36 5.00 -2.69 7.83
CA ALA A 36 6.17 -3.11 7.07
C ALA A 36 5.89 -3.20 5.56
N GLU A 37 4.78 -3.84 5.17
CA GLU A 37 4.35 -3.90 3.77
C GLU A 37 4.05 -2.52 3.22
N ARG A 38 3.44 -1.65 4.03
CA ARG A 38 3.14 -0.27 3.65
C ARG A 38 4.41 0.53 3.43
N ALA A 39 5.38 0.41 4.33
CA ALA A 39 6.67 1.06 4.19
C ALA A 39 7.39 0.61 2.91
N LEU A 40 7.44 -0.70 2.65
CA LEU A 40 8.01 -1.26 1.41
C LEU A 40 7.35 -0.69 0.16
N LEU A 41 6.02 -0.68 0.11
CA LEU A 41 5.30 -0.12 -1.03
C LEU A 41 5.57 1.39 -1.20
N LEU A 42 5.65 2.14 -0.11
CA LEU A 42 5.95 3.58 -0.13
C LEU A 42 7.39 3.91 -0.57
N GLU A 43 8.32 2.95 -0.55
CA GLU A 43 9.65 3.12 -1.16
C GLU A 43 9.58 3.13 -2.70
N GLY A 44 8.50 2.60 -3.28
CA GLY A 44 8.28 2.60 -4.71
C GLY A 44 8.07 4.00 -5.30
N LYS A 45 8.77 4.30 -6.38
CA LYS A 45 8.72 5.60 -7.03
C LYS A 45 7.32 5.89 -7.59
N GLY A 46 6.69 6.93 -7.06
CA GLY A 46 5.32 7.32 -7.43
C GLY A 46 4.22 6.64 -6.60
N ILE A 47 4.59 5.80 -5.63
CA ILE A 47 3.66 5.20 -4.68
C ILE A 47 3.52 6.11 -3.48
N GLY A 48 2.44 6.88 -3.45
CA GLY A 48 2.07 7.70 -2.30
C GLY A 48 1.15 6.94 -1.32
N PRO A 49 0.92 7.49 -0.12
CA PRO A 49 -0.06 6.95 0.84
C PRO A 49 -1.47 6.87 0.24
N THR A 50 -1.79 7.78 -0.70
CA THR A 50 -3.03 7.73 -1.48
C THR A 50 -3.11 6.47 -2.34
N VAL A 51 -2.00 6.05 -2.97
CA VAL A 51 -1.99 4.85 -3.84
C VAL A 51 -2.26 3.61 -3.01
N LEU A 52 -1.60 3.48 -1.87
CA LEU A 52 -1.90 2.39 -0.93
C LEU A 52 -3.36 2.37 -0.50
N ARG A 53 -3.87 3.51 -0.02
CA ARG A 53 -5.25 3.57 0.47
C ARG A 53 -6.25 3.13 -0.58
N ARG A 54 -5.98 3.42 -1.86
CA ARG A 54 -6.85 3.07 -2.99
C ARG A 54 -6.80 1.59 -3.33
N ILE A 55 -5.63 0.97 -3.19
CA ILE A 55 -5.46 -0.48 -3.31
C ILE A 55 -6.21 -1.18 -2.16
N GLU A 56 -6.11 -0.64 -0.94
CA GLU A 56 -6.87 -1.13 0.24
C GLU A 56 -8.38 -0.99 0.04
N GLU A 57 -8.86 0.16 -0.44
CA GLU A 57 -10.28 0.40 -0.77
C GLU A 57 -10.78 -0.52 -1.91
N ALA A 58 -9.90 -0.96 -2.82
CA ALA A 58 -10.21 -1.95 -3.83
C ALA A 58 -10.34 -3.38 -3.26
N GLY A 59 -10.06 -3.58 -1.97
CA GLY A 59 -10.12 -4.86 -1.28
C GLY A 59 -8.79 -5.61 -1.24
N ILE A 60 -7.71 -5.02 -1.74
CA ILE A 60 -6.39 -5.64 -1.78
C ILE A 60 -5.61 -5.15 -0.57
N THR A 61 -5.41 -6.04 0.38
CA THR A 61 -4.83 -5.73 1.70
C THR A 61 -3.59 -6.56 2.01
N ARG A 62 -3.07 -7.32 1.03
CA ARG A 62 -1.92 -8.22 1.19
C ARG A 62 -0.97 -8.10 0.00
N LEU A 63 0.35 -8.14 0.25
CA LEU A 63 1.35 -8.16 -0.82
C LEU A 63 1.21 -9.41 -1.70
N ASP A 64 0.94 -10.57 -1.12
CA ASP A 64 0.74 -11.82 -1.87
C ASP A 64 -0.41 -11.70 -2.88
N ALA A 65 -1.55 -11.16 -2.44
CA ALA A 65 -2.66 -10.87 -3.33
C ALA A 65 -2.21 -9.89 -4.43
N LEU A 66 -1.61 -8.75 -4.03
CA LEU A 66 -1.14 -7.69 -4.94
C LEU A 66 -0.16 -8.22 -6.00
N ALA A 67 0.74 -9.13 -5.64
CA ALA A 67 1.75 -9.72 -6.51
C ALA A 67 1.15 -10.53 -7.67
N GLY A 68 -0.06 -11.10 -7.48
CA GLY A 68 -0.82 -11.81 -8.51
C GLY A 68 -1.61 -10.89 -9.44
N TRP A 69 -1.79 -9.61 -9.10
CA TRP A 69 -2.50 -8.66 -9.96
C TRP A 69 -1.60 -8.05 -11.03
N SER A 70 -2.21 -7.62 -12.11
CA SER A 70 -1.56 -6.81 -13.15
C SER A 70 -1.98 -5.36 -13.03
N ALA A 71 -1.07 -4.42 -13.31
CA ALA A 71 -1.36 -2.99 -13.14
C ALA A 71 -2.55 -2.51 -13.96
N GLY A 72 -2.74 -3.04 -15.18
CA GLY A 72 -3.91 -2.74 -15.99
C GLY A 72 -5.23 -3.21 -15.35
N THR A 73 -5.25 -4.44 -14.84
CA THR A 73 -6.42 -5.03 -14.18
C THR A 73 -6.73 -4.32 -12.87
N LEU A 74 -5.70 -3.98 -12.09
CA LEU A 74 -5.85 -3.34 -10.80
C LEU A 74 -6.26 -1.87 -10.95
N CYS A 75 -5.72 -1.14 -11.93
CA CYS A 75 -6.22 0.19 -12.30
C CYS A 75 -7.68 0.14 -12.77
N ASP A 76 -8.08 -0.87 -13.54
CA ASP A 76 -9.48 -1.04 -13.94
C ASP A 76 -10.39 -1.32 -12.75
N LEU A 77 -9.97 -2.22 -11.85
CA LEU A 77 -10.69 -2.52 -10.61
C LEU A 77 -10.88 -1.26 -9.77
N ILE A 78 -9.79 -0.53 -9.46
CA ILE A 78 -9.83 0.73 -8.71
C ILE A 78 -10.76 1.74 -9.40
N SER A 79 -10.67 1.87 -10.72
CA SER A 79 -11.51 2.79 -11.49
C SER A 79 -13.00 2.46 -11.37
N ARG A 80 -13.37 1.17 -11.39
CA ARG A 80 -14.75 0.72 -11.25
C ARG A 80 -15.26 0.88 -9.81
N THR A 81 -14.45 0.47 -8.83
CA THR A 81 -14.81 0.51 -7.41
C THR A 81 -14.97 1.94 -6.89
N LEU A 82 -14.10 2.85 -7.31
CA LEU A 82 -14.09 4.24 -6.82
C LEU A 82 -14.76 5.24 -7.78
N ALA A 83 -15.35 4.75 -8.88
CA ALA A 83 -15.88 5.57 -9.97
C ALA A 83 -14.87 6.66 -10.45
N ALA A 84 -13.57 6.33 -10.42
CA ALA A 84 -12.47 7.26 -10.66
C ALA A 84 -11.76 6.95 -11.98
N PRO A 85 -12.24 7.44 -13.13
CA PRO A 85 -11.68 7.12 -14.45
C PRO A 85 -10.22 7.59 -14.63
N CYS A 86 -9.80 8.58 -13.83
CA CYS A 86 -8.45 9.14 -13.86
C CYS A 86 -7.35 8.11 -13.53
N TRP A 87 -7.69 6.96 -12.92
CA TRP A 87 -6.71 5.91 -12.62
C TRP A 87 -6.35 5.04 -13.83
N ARG A 88 -7.32 4.78 -14.71
CA ARG A 88 -7.11 3.91 -15.88
C ARG A 88 -6.54 4.67 -17.08
N ASN A 89 -6.77 5.99 -17.14
CA ASN A 89 -6.29 6.87 -18.22
C ASN A 89 -4.97 7.59 -17.87
N SER A 90 -4.56 7.58 -16.59
CA SER A 90 -3.30 8.20 -16.18
C SER A 90 -2.13 7.22 -16.25
N PRO A 91 -1.09 7.49 -17.07
CA PRO A 91 0.11 6.64 -17.11
C PRO A 91 0.88 6.67 -15.78
N GLN A 92 0.72 7.74 -14.99
CA GLN A 92 1.36 7.89 -13.69
C GLN A 92 0.80 6.91 -12.66
N ALA A 93 -0.53 6.75 -12.63
CA ALA A 93 -1.18 5.79 -11.75
C ALA A 93 -0.77 4.36 -12.11
N ARG A 94 -0.74 4.04 -13.41
CA ARG A 94 -0.34 2.71 -13.89
C ARG A 94 1.10 2.37 -13.48
N GLN A 95 2.05 3.27 -13.68
CA GLN A 95 3.45 3.06 -13.27
C GLN A 95 3.59 2.88 -11.75
N ALA A 96 2.82 3.62 -10.95
CA ALA A 96 2.82 3.45 -9.49
C ALA A 96 2.33 2.04 -9.10
N ILE A 97 1.24 1.57 -9.72
CA ILE A 97 0.73 0.22 -9.49
C ILE A 97 1.71 -0.86 -9.98
N GLU A 98 2.35 -0.68 -11.15
CA GLU A 98 3.37 -1.61 -11.65
C GLU A 98 4.54 -1.74 -10.67
N THR A 99 5.00 -0.61 -10.14
CA THR A 99 6.05 -0.58 -9.12
C THR A 99 5.59 -1.31 -7.85
N ALA A 100 4.33 -1.12 -7.45
CA ALA A 100 3.76 -1.73 -6.26
C ALA A 100 3.73 -3.25 -6.37
N ILE A 101 3.29 -3.75 -7.52
CA ILE A 101 3.26 -5.18 -7.85
C ILE A 101 4.68 -5.74 -7.91
N GLY A 102 5.63 -5.01 -8.49
CA GLY A 102 7.04 -5.41 -8.50
C GLY A 102 7.58 -5.67 -7.09
N ILE A 103 7.43 -4.68 -6.20
CA ILE A 103 7.84 -4.79 -4.80
C ILE A 103 7.10 -5.95 -4.09
N ALA A 104 5.80 -6.08 -4.34
CA ALA A 104 4.99 -7.15 -3.78
C ALA A 104 5.43 -8.54 -4.26
N ARG A 105 5.85 -8.69 -5.52
CA ARG A 105 6.39 -9.94 -6.06
C ARG A 105 7.74 -10.29 -5.46
N GLU A 106 8.60 -9.29 -5.26
CA GLU A 106 9.89 -9.50 -4.59
C GLU A 106 9.72 -9.87 -3.12
N ALA A 107 8.75 -9.26 -2.43
CA ALA A 107 8.43 -9.55 -1.04
C ALA A 107 7.63 -10.85 -0.85
N SER A 108 6.74 -11.20 -1.79
CA SER A 108 5.91 -12.41 -1.71
C SER A 108 6.60 -13.64 -2.26
N ARG A 109 7.66 -13.52 -3.07
CA ARG A 109 8.50 -14.67 -3.40
C ARG A 109 8.93 -15.28 -2.07
N PRO A 110 8.37 -16.44 -1.66
CA PRO A 110 8.92 -17.10 -0.51
C PRO A 110 10.38 -17.44 -0.87
N PRO A 111 11.33 -17.34 0.07
CA PRO A 111 12.63 -17.97 -0.16
C PRO A 111 12.35 -19.39 -0.66
N PRO A 112 13.06 -19.89 -1.69
CA PRO A 112 12.87 -21.28 -2.11
C PRO A 112 12.92 -22.14 -0.84
N PRO A 113 12.00 -23.11 -0.66
CA PRO A 113 12.13 -24.00 0.48
C PRO A 113 13.51 -24.61 0.37
N SER A 114 14.40 -24.20 1.27
CA SER A 114 15.53 -25.02 1.66
C SER A 114 14.91 -26.25 2.31
N SER A 115 14.36 -27.15 1.50
CA SER A 115 14.14 -28.53 1.89
C SER A 115 15.53 -29.14 2.00
N GLY A 116 16.19 -28.80 3.10
CA GLY A 116 17.13 -29.69 3.75
C GLY A 116 16.31 -30.74 4.49
N SER A 117 16.32 -31.96 3.97
CA SER A 117 16.35 -33.22 4.72
C SER A 117 16.83 -34.29 3.77
#